data_AF-A0A3Q1BY18-F1
#
_entry.id   AF-A0A3Q1BY18-F1
#
_cell.length_a   1.000
_cell.length_b   1.000
_cell.length_c   1.000
_cell.angle_alpha   90.00
_cell.angle_beta   90.00
_cell.angle_gamma   90.00
#
_symmetry.space_group_name_H-M   'P 1'
#
loop_
_entity.id
_entity.type
_entity.pdbx_description
1 polymer ?
#
loop_
_entity_poly.entity_id
_entity_poly.type
_entity_poly.pdbx_seq_one_letter_code
_entity_poly.pdbx_strand_id
1 'polypeptide(L)'
;MEATDVLKLRVVLDDINAERLILPSRPESVNALIYEVKTKLNLSYDFRLQFQDPEFDNALCNLVNIEDLPSRATVKVVRLIQSDLSSTSTDDTIILSDNTDSPEHACRWPETFVVPTFSYEVEYALREGNCTFVKEGKTLRLSRDQKHNILDVMATGKAAKALVSKHPCLKENGSETGFEGWKNSLHFKMGNYRTKLSRAGIKDVAVNAGKRSRTNPEGASSRANIKRPKRGEVSFLPNYPVYSEFNRIANQNLPYSFFAAIDKCTPQLLKLYKKRRTGNFGEKMEQLLMGYEEQVKLSRIAALAGLPLYLKEDFSEIFKTCKVFFQEGAVALVAEVDKEEVPAGVPFETHHVSIILEDQVVMSHKSWPDSLVILFGLIYALNLSYPEKLSGFFEFIQVVLLKLDDGRKQLKPKLQALRNELE
;
A
#
# COMPACT_ATOMS: atom_id res chain seq x y z
N MET A 1 23.75 -35.47 -38.31
CA MET A 1 22.35 -35.18 -37.93
C MET A 1 22.37 -34.90 -36.45
N GLU A 2 22.53 -33.64 -36.07
CA GLU A 2 22.40 -33.24 -34.67
C GLU A 2 20.95 -33.50 -34.23
N ALA A 3 20.78 -34.22 -33.14
CA ALA A 3 19.47 -34.43 -32.54
C ALA A 3 18.94 -33.07 -32.10
N THR A 4 17.96 -32.53 -32.83
CA THR A 4 17.22 -31.34 -32.40
C THR A 4 16.59 -31.65 -31.05
N ASP A 5 17.07 -31.01 -29.99
CA ASP A 5 16.56 -31.18 -28.63
C ASP A 5 15.17 -30.55 -28.52
N VAL A 6 14.15 -31.37 -28.82
CA VAL A 6 12.74 -30.97 -28.80
C VAL A 6 12.32 -30.77 -27.35
N LEU A 7 12.00 -29.52 -26.99
CA LEU A 7 11.59 -29.15 -25.65
C LEU A 7 10.07 -29.32 -25.49
N LYS A 8 9.65 -30.19 -24.56
CA LYS A 8 8.23 -30.44 -24.25
C LYS A 8 7.88 -29.83 -22.90
N LEU A 9 6.95 -28.87 -22.90
CA LEU A 9 6.56 -28.11 -21.73
C LEU A 9 5.10 -28.38 -21.36
N ARG A 10 4.85 -28.55 -20.07
CA ARG A 10 3.52 -28.38 -19.47
C ARG A 10 3.47 -26.99 -18.84
N VAL A 11 2.75 -26.08 -19.46
CA VAL A 11 2.63 -24.67 -19.04
C VAL A 11 1.38 -24.51 -18.17
N VAL A 12 1.57 -24.29 -16.87
CA VAL A 12 0.51 -24.05 -15.89
C VAL A 12 0.19 -22.55 -15.86
N LEU A 13 -1.06 -22.19 -16.19
CA LEU A 13 -1.53 -20.81 -16.26
C LEU A 13 -2.21 -20.36 -14.95
N ASP A 14 -2.93 -21.27 -14.30
CA ASP A 14 -3.57 -21.09 -12.99
C ASP A 14 -3.78 -22.45 -12.31
N ASP A 15 -4.52 -22.47 -11.18
CA ASP A 15 -4.69 -23.67 -10.36
C ASP A 15 -5.51 -24.79 -11.05
N ILE A 16 -6.22 -24.48 -12.13
CA ILE A 16 -7.08 -25.42 -12.86
C ILE A 16 -6.70 -25.59 -14.34
N ASN A 17 -5.91 -24.68 -14.90
CA ASN A 17 -5.56 -24.63 -16.32
C ASN A 17 -4.07 -24.88 -16.55
N ALA A 18 -3.75 -25.93 -17.31
CA ALA A 18 -2.42 -26.20 -17.80
C ALA A 18 -2.45 -26.68 -19.25
N GLU A 19 -1.59 -26.11 -20.08
CA GLU A 19 -1.50 -26.38 -21.52
C GLU A 19 -0.20 -27.08 -21.87
N ARG A 20 -0.23 -27.91 -22.92
CA ARG A 20 0.95 -28.60 -23.41
C ARG A 20 1.54 -27.84 -24.59
N LEU A 21 2.81 -27.44 -24.47
CA LEU A 21 3.56 -26.75 -25.51
C LEU A 21 4.74 -27.61 -25.96
N ILE A 22 4.97 -27.70 -27.26
CA ILE A 22 6.11 -28.43 -27.85
C ILE A 22 6.88 -27.44 -28.71
N LEU A 23 8.13 -27.20 -28.36
CA LEU A 23 9.03 -26.34 -29.11
C LEU A 23 9.98 -27.21 -29.95
N PRO A 24 10.17 -26.89 -31.24
CA PRO A 24 10.97 -27.72 -32.15
C PRO A 24 12.47 -27.70 -31.80
N SER A 25 12.92 -26.66 -31.11
CA SER A 25 14.27 -26.52 -30.58
C SER A 25 14.20 -25.81 -29.22
N ARG A 26 15.23 -26.01 -28.40
CA ARG A 26 15.41 -25.28 -27.15
C ARG A 26 15.67 -23.79 -27.45
N PRO A 27 14.93 -22.85 -26.82
CA PRO A 27 15.21 -21.43 -26.98
C PRO A 27 16.61 -21.04 -26.50
N GLU A 28 17.18 -19.96 -27.05
CA GLU A 28 18.52 -19.48 -26.68
C GLU A 28 18.56 -18.77 -25.32
N SER A 29 17.40 -18.33 -24.81
CA SER A 29 17.28 -17.65 -23.51
C SER A 29 15.90 -17.83 -22.89
N VAL A 30 15.79 -17.52 -21.59
CA VAL A 30 14.50 -17.49 -20.89
C VAL A 30 13.55 -16.45 -21.49
N ASN A 31 14.06 -15.31 -21.95
CA ASN A 31 13.24 -14.29 -22.62
C ASN A 31 12.70 -14.78 -23.97
N ALA A 32 13.50 -15.53 -24.73
CA ALA A 32 13.03 -16.17 -25.96
C ALA A 32 11.94 -17.22 -25.67
N LEU A 33 12.09 -17.99 -24.58
CA LEU A 33 11.05 -18.91 -24.13
C LEU A 33 9.77 -18.18 -23.71
N ILE A 34 9.87 -17.07 -22.97
CA ILE A 34 8.72 -16.24 -22.60
C ILE A 34 8.00 -15.72 -23.85
N TYR A 35 8.75 -15.30 -24.87
CA TYR A 35 8.18 -14.85 -26.15
C TYR A 35 7.40 -15.97 -26.85
N GLU A 36 7.97 -17.17 -26.96
CA GLU A 36 7.28 -18.35 -27.54
C GLU A 36 6.02 -18.73 -26.77
N VAL A 37 6.07 -18.69 -25.42
CA VAL A 37 4.89 -18.96 -24.59
C VAL A 37 3.82 -17.88 -24.80
N LYS A 38 4.20 -16.60 -24.86
CA LYS A 38 3.29 -15.48 -25.14
C LYS A 38 2.58 -15.64 -26.49
N THR A 39 3.33 -15.94 -27.54
CA THR A 39 2.79 -16.04 -28.90
C THR A 39 1.92 -17.27 -29.08
N LYS A 40 2.35 -18.42 -28.58
CA LYS A 40 1.63 -19.69 -28.75
C LYS A 40 0.38 -19.80 -27.88
N LEU A 41 0.40 -19.23 -26.69
CA LEU A 41 -0.74 -19.25 -25.75
C LEU A 41 -1.56 -17.94 -25.78
N ASN A 42 -1.25 -17.03 -26.71
CA ASN A 42 -1.92 -15.74 -26.91
C ASN A 42 -2.05 -14.90 -25.62
N LEU A 43 -0.97 -14.82 -24.84
CA LEU A 43 -0.93 -14.07 -23.58
C LEU A 43 -0.56 -12.60 -23.83
N SER A 44 -1.44 -11.69 -23.41
CA SER A 44 -1.27 -10.23 -23.62
C SER A 44 -0.58 -9.48 -22.47
N TYR A 45 -0.11 -10.20 -21.45
CA TYR A 45 0.45 -9.64 -20.23
C TYR A 45 1.90 -10.10 -19.99
N ASP A 46 2.63 -9.33 -19.18
CA ASP A 46 3.98 -9.69 -18.73
C ASP A 46 3.93 -10.72 -17.60
N PHE A 47 4.88 -11.66 -17.63
CA PHE A 47 4.99 -12.73 -16.65
C PHE A 47 6.43 -13.21 -16.55
N ARG A 48 6.74 -13.84 -15.41
CA ARG A 48 7.94 -14.66 -15.24
C ARG A 48 7.55 -16.15 -15.25
N LEU A 49 8.53 -17.01 -15.49
CA LEU A 49 8.36 -18.45 -15.47
C LEU A 49 8.99 -19.05 -14.22
N GLN A 50 8.28 -19.99 -13.61
CA GLN A 50 8.85 -20.93 -12.64
C GLN A 50 8.86 -22.32 -13.25
N PHE A 51 9.77 -23.19 -12.87
CA PHE A 51 9.80 -24.59 -13.32
C PHE A 51 9.79 -25.53 -12.11
N GLN A 52 9.23 -26.73 -12.30
CA GLN A 52 9.37 -27.79 -11.31
C GLN A 52 10.78 -28.36 -11.39
N ASP A 53 11.57 -28.14 -10.36
CA ASP A 53 12.95 -28.58 -10.31
C ASP A 53 13.03 -30.03 -9.78
N PRO A 54 13.48 -31.01 -10.59
CA PRO A 54 13.61 -32.39 -10.15
C PRO A 54 14.59 -32.58 -8.99
N GLU A 55 15.56 -31.68 -8.81
CA GLU A 55 16.56 -31.75 -7.75
C GLU A 55 16.01 -31.27 -6.40
N PHE A 56 14.87 -30.55 -6.39
CA PHE A 56 14.20 -30.05 -5.19
C PHE A 56 12.79 -30.62 -5.04
N ASP A 57 12.63 -31.94 -5.20
CA ASP A 57 11.35 -32.65 -5.03
C ASP A 57 10.20 -32.10 -5.91
N ASN A 58 10.52 -31.56 -7.08
CA ASN A 58 9.58 -30.88 -8.00
C ASN A 58 8.95 -29.60 -7.42
N ALA A 59 9.59 -28.95 -6.46
CA ALA A 59 9.23 -27.62 -6.01
C ALA A 59 9.34 -26.60 -7.16
N LEU A 60 8.54 -25.55 -7.10
CA LEU A 60 8.55 -24.50 -8.12
C LEU A 60 9.69 -23.51 -7.86
N CYS A 61 10.69 -23.53 -8.74
CA CYS A 61 11.85 -22.64 -8.71
C CYS A 61 11.74 -21.57 -9.80
N ASN A 62 12.30 -20.38 -9.59
CA ASN A 62 12.35 -19.35 -10.64
C ASN A 62 13.26 -19.81 -11.77
N LEU A 63 12.78 -19.72 -13.01
CA LEU A 63 13.57 -20.06 -14.17
C LEU A 63 14.46 -18.87 -14.55
N VAL A 64 15.76 -18.98 -14.27
CA VAL A 64 16.75 -17.93 -14.57
C VAL A 64 17.66 -18.35 -15.73
N ASN A 65 18.12 -19.60 -15.75
CA ASN A 65 18.89 -20.12 -16.87
C ASN A 65 18.05 -21.08 -17.69
N ILE A 66 18.15 -20.95 -19.01
CA ILE A 66 17.44 -21.85 -19.92
C ILE A 66 17.95 -23.28 -19.80
N GLU A 67 19.20 -23.48 -19.37
CA GLU A 67 19.91 -24.76 -19.19
C GLU A 67 19.33 -25.63 -18.07
N ASP A 68 18.69 -25.01 -17.07
CA ASP A 68 18.08 -25.70 -15.93
C ASP A 68 16.84 -26.52 -16.32
N LEU A 69 16.25 -26.24 -17.50
CA LEU A 69 15.08 -26.97 -17.98
C LEU A 69 15.44 -28.35 -18.57
N PRO A 70 14.89 -29.45 -18.06
CA PRO A 70 14.99 -30.73 -18.73
C PRO A 70 14.19 -30.72 -20.04
N SER A 71 14.48 -31.68 -20.94
CA SER A 71 13.76 -31.85 -22.22
C SER A 71 12.24 -32.05 -22.06
N ARG A 72 11.80 -32.46 -20.87
CA ARG A 72 10.40 -32.50 -20.43
C ARG A 72 10.26 -31.78 -19.10
N ALA A 73 9.63 -30.61 -19.10
CA ALA A 73 9.51 -29.79 -17.90
C ALA A 73 8.09 -29.27 -17.69
N THR A 74 7.73 -29.03 -16.43
CA THR A 74 6.53 -28.27 -16.06
C THR A 74 6.94 -26.86 -15.72
N VAL A 75 6.35 -25.87 -16.37
CA VAL A 75 6.59 -24.45 -16.10
C VAL A 75 5.29 -23.78 -15.66
N LYS A 76 5.35 -22.87 -14.68
CA LYS A 76 4.21 -22.09 -14.19
C LYS A 76 4.38 -20.63 -14.58
N VAL A 77 3.34 -20.05 -15.15
CA VAL A 77 3.27 -18.63 -15.49
C VAL A 77 2.89 -17.83 -14.25
N VAL A 78 3.75 -16.90 -13.85
CA VAL A 78 3.49 -15.98 -12.74
C VAL A 78 3.36 -14.57 -13.30
N ARG A 79 2.14 -14.04 -13.32
CA ARG A 79 1.84 -12.70 -13.85
C ARG A 79 2.62 -11.63 -13.10
N LEU A 80 3.28 -10.75 -13.84
CA LEU A 80 3.93 -9.56 -13.31
C LEU A 80 2.89 -8.44 -13.34
N ILE A 81 2.36 -8.09 -12.17
CA ILE A 81 1.58 -6.85 -12.05
C ILE A 81 2.62 -5.73 -11.93
N GLN A 82 2.33 -4.56 -12.50
CA GLN A 82 3.21 -3.38 -12.62
C GLN A 82 3.80 -2.84 -11.29
N SER A 83 3.55 -3.51 -10.17
CA SER A 83 4.19 -3.33 -8.86
C SER A 83 5.49 -4.15 -8.67
N ASP A 84 5.83 -5.07 -9.59
CA ASP A 84 6.94 -6.02 -9.41
C ASP A 84 8.25 -5.64 -10.14
N LEU A 85 8.38 -4.42 -10.66
CA LEU A 85 9.62 -3.97 -11.32
C LEU A 85 10.78 -3.61 -10.36
N SER A 86 10.69 -3.98 -9.08
CA SER A 86 11.82 -3.85 -8.14
C SER A 86 11.96 -5.07 -7.24
N SER A 87 12.42 -6.19 -7.78
CA SER A 87 13.06 -7.24 -6.96
C SER A 87 13.93 -8.15 -7.83
N THR A 88 15.15 -7.69 -8.10
CA THR A 88 16.31 -8.58 -8.19
C THR A 88 17.15 -8.28 -6.96
N SER A 89 16.84 -8.93 -5.84
CA SER A 89 17.79 -9.15 -4.74
C SER A 89 17.17 -10.19 -3.82
N THR A 90 17.82 -11.32 -3.78
CA THR A 90 17.62 -12.49 -2.94
C THR A 90 17.49 -12.11 -1.47
N ASP A 91 16.49 -12.66 -0.78
CA ASP A 91 16.63 -13.10 0.61
C ASP A 91 15.54 -14.14 0.90
N ASP A 92 15.99 -15.36 1.17
CA ASP A 92 15.17 -16.48 1.57
C ASP A 92 14.59 -16.23 2.96
N THR A 93 13.29 -16.45 3.13
CA THR A 93 12.74 -16.85 4.43
C THR A 93 11.71 -17.94 4.24
N ILE A 94 12.09 -19.12 4.71
CA ILE A 94 11.24 -20.28 4.95
C ILE A 94 10.10 -19.85 5.88
N ILE A 95 8.87 -19.84 5.37
CA ILE A 95 7.69 -19.70 6.23
C ILE A 95 7.50 -21.05 6.91
N LEU A 96 7.89 -21.13 8.18
CA LEU A 96 7.43 -22.19 9.07
C LEU A 96 5.89 -22.09 9.14
N SER A 97 5.26 -23.17 8.69
CA SER A 97 3.84 -23.44 8.84
C SER A 97 3.49 -23.45 10.33
N ASP A 98 2.95 -22.35 10.83
CA ASP A 98 2.34 -22.30 12.15
C ASP A 98 0.84 -22.56 12.02
N ASN A 99 0.44 -23.68 12.60
CA ASN A 99 -0.93 -24.15 12.73
C ASN A 99 -1.78 -23.12 13.47
N THR A 100 -2.55 -22.34 12.72
CA THR A 100 -3.83 -21.79 13.19
C THR A 100 -4.90 -22.26 12.24
N ASP A 101 -5.61 -23.30 12.65
CA ASP A 101 -6.84 -23.77 12.01
C ASP A 101 -7.90 -22.66 12.05
N SER A 102 -7.89 -21.81 11.04
CA SER A 102 -9.06 -21.02 10.59
C SER A 102 -8.80 -20.57 9.15
N PRO A 103 -9.46 -21.17 8.14
CA PRO A 103 -9.21 -20.91 6.72
C PRO A 103 -9.68 -19.52 6.25
N GLU A 104 -10.17 -18.66 7.12
CA GLU A 104 -10.80 -17.38 6.76
C GLU A 104 -9.81 -16.22 6.59
N HIS A 105 -8.58 -16.33 7.08
CA HIS A 105 -7.62 -15.22 7.07
C HIS A 105 -6.75 -15.13 5.80
N ALA A 106 -6.78 -16.16 4.94
CA ALA A 106 -6.01 -16.20 3.68
C ALA A 106 -6.83 -15.82 2.43
N CYS A 107 -8.14 -15.61 2.56
CA CYS A 107 -8.99 -15.36 1.39
C CYS A 107 -9.04 -13.88 1.03
N ARG A 108 -8.50 -13.55 -0.15
CA ARG A 108 -8.80 -12.30 -0.86
C ARG A 108 -10.33 -12.18 -1.02
N TRP A 109 -10.89 -11.00 -0.73
CA TRP A 109 -12.35 -10.78 -0.79
C TRP A 109 -12.93 -11.21 -2.14
N PRO A 110 -14.04 -11.98 -2.18
CA PRO A 110 -14.67 -12.39 -3.43
C PRO A 110 -15.09 -11.18 -4.28
N GLU A 111 -14.82 -11.21 -5.58
CA GLU A 111 -15.27 -10.17 -6.52
C GLU A 111 -16.80 -10.11 -6.62
N THR A 112 -17.48 -11.23 -6.32
CA THR A 112 -18.95 -11.33 -6.27
C THR A 112 -19.40 -11.87 -4.92
N PHE A 113 -20.25 -11.12 -4.21
CA PHE A 113 -20.80 -11.54 -2.92
C PHE A 113 -22.02 -12.44 -3.12
N VAL A 114 -21.96 -13.68 -2.62
CA VAL A 114 -23.09 -14.60 -2.63
C VAL A 114 -23.98 -14.31 -1.42
N VAL A 115 -25.23 -13.90 -1.67
CA VAL A 115 -26.22 -13.64 -0.61
C VAL A 115 -26.63 -14.97 0.04
N PRO A 116 -26.36 -15.18 1.33
CA PRO A 116 -26.74 -16.40 2.05
C PRO A 116 -28.25 -16.58 2.11
N THR A 117 -28.69 -17.76 2.53
CA THR A 117 -30.11 -18.03 2.77
C THR A 117 -30.58 -17.43 4.08
N PHE A 118 -31.77 -16.85 4.09
CA PHE A 118 -32.41 -16.30 5.28
C PHE A 118 -33.31 -17.34 5.98
N SER A 119 -33.96 -16.94 7.07
CA SER A 119 -34.99 -17.79 7.68
C SER A 119 -36.09 -18.12 6.66
N TYR A 120 -36.75 -19.27 6.85
CA TYR A 120 -37.83 -19.72 5.98
C TYR A 120 -38.91 -18.64 5.77
N GLU A 121 -39.29 -17.94 6.83
CA GLU A 121 -40.28 -16.86 6.78
C GLU A 121 -39.81 -15.69 5.89
N VAL A 122 -38.54 -15.29 6.01
CA VAL A 122 -37.95 -14.20 5.23
C VAL A 122 -37.80 -14.61 3.77
N GLU A 123 -37.31 -15.82 3.49
CA GLU A 123 -37.18 -16.33 2.11
C GLU A 123 -38.55 -16.41 1.42
N TYR A 124 -39.58 -16.86 2.14
CA TYR A 124 -40.94 -16.88 1.63
C TYR A 124 -41.43 -15.46 1.29
N ALA A 125 -41.27 -14.51 2.20
CA ALA A 125 -41.66 -13.12 2.00
C ALA A 125 -40.89 -12.45 0.85
N LEU A 126 -39.58 -12.72 0.72
CA LEU A 126 -38.74 -12.21 -0.36
C LEU A 126 -39.15 -12.78 -1.72
N ARG A 127 -39.52 -14.07 -1.76
CA ARG A 127 -40.00 -14.73 -2.98
C ARG A 127 -41.31 -14.12 -3.45
N GLU A 128 -42.29 -13.97 -2.55
CA GLU A 128 -43.58 -13.35 -2.85
C GLU A 128 -43.41 -11.87 -3.24
N GLY A 129 -42.56 -11.15 -2.51
CA GLY A 129 -42.18 -9.77 -2.79
C GLY A 129 -41.53 -9.61 -4.18
N ASN A 130 -40.63 -10.51 -4.57
CA ASN A 130 -40.02 -10.48 -5.90
C ASN A 130 -41.05 -10.75 -7.00
N CYS A 131 -41.97 -11.71 -6.80
CA CYS A 131 -43.04 -11.99 -7.75
C CYS A 131 -43.97 -10.77 -7.94
N THR A 132 -44.34 -10.08 -6.86
CA THR A 132 -45.17 -8.87 -6.91
C THR A 132 -44.41 -7.69 -7.51
N PHE A 133 -43.12 -7.53 -7.21
CA PHE A 133 -42.27 -6.51 -7.82
C PHE A 133 -42.16 -6.67 -9.34
N VAL A 134 -42.01 -7.91 -9.84
CA VAL A 134 -41.97 -8.18 -11.28
C VAL A 134 -43.31 -7.88 -11.97
N LYS A 135 -44.44 -8.17 -11.30
CA LYS A 135 -45.78 -7.97 -11.88
C LYS A 135 -46.25 -6.53 -11.84
N GLU A 136 -45.97 -5.82 -10.75
CA GLU A 136 -46.60 -4.52 -10.43
C GLU A 136 -45.57 -3.40 -10.16
N GLY A 137 -44.28 -3.70 -10.12
CA GLY A 137 -43.22 -2.74 -9.75
C GLY A 137 -43.24 -2.33 -8.27
N LYS A 138 -44.04 -3.02 -7.45
CA LYS A 138 -44.27 -2.65 -6.03
C LYS A 138 -43.20 -3.24 -5.12
N THR A 139 -42.63 -2.42 -4.25
CA THR A 139 -41.59 -2.82 -3.29
C THR A 139 -42.19 -3.46 -2.04
N LEU A 140 -41.44 -4.40 -1.46
CA LEU A 140 -41.82 -5.14 -0.27
C LEU A 140 -41.50 -4.31 0.99
N ARG A 141 -42.49 -4.15 1.87
CA ARG A 141 -42.28 -3.59 3.22
C ARG A 141 -42.06 -4.72 4.20
N LEU A 142 -40.83 -4.88 4.66
CA LEU A 142 -40.47 -5.87 5.66
C LEU A 142 -40.92 -5.46 7.07
N SER A 143 -41.27 -6.45 7.88
CA SER A 143 -41.44 -6.25 9.33
C SER A 143 -40.09 -5.95 10.00
N ARG A 144 -40.13 -5.44 11.24
CA ARG A 144 -38.93 -5.18 12.03
C ARG A 144 -38.07 -6.45 12.20
N ASP A 145 -38.71 -7.58 12.45
CA ASP A 145 -38.03 -8.85 12.74
C ASP A 145 -37.46 -9.49 11.46
N GLN A 146 -38.21 -9.41 10.35
CA GLN A 146 -37.72 -9.84 9.04
C GLN A 146 -36.49 -9.03 8.61
N LYS A 147 -36.53 -7.71 8.79
CA LYS A 147 -35.37 -6.84 8.53
C LYS A 147 -34.19 -7.19 9.44
N HIS A 148 -34.43 -7.52 10.71
CA HIS A 148 -33.37 -7.92 11.64
C HIS A 148 -32.67 -9.20 11.20
N ASN A 149 -33.45 -10.21 10.80
CA ASN A 149 -32.94 -11.50 10.34
C ASN A 149 -32.01 -11.34 9.12
N ILE A 150 -32.44 -10.56 8.12
CA ILE A 150 -31.61 -10.25 6.95
C ILE A 150 -30.30 -9.59 7.37
N LEU A 151 -30.35 -8.62 8.29
CA LEU A 151 -29.16 -7.88 8.73
C LEU A 151 -28.18 -8.72 9.55
N ASP A 152 -28.66 -9.70 10.34
CA ASP A 152 -27.78 -10.63 11.06
C ASP A 152 -27.00 -11.53 10.12
N VAL A 153 -27.64 -12.02 9.07
CA VAL A 153 -27.02 -12.94 8.10
C VAL A 153 -26.05 -12.21 7.15
N MET A 154 -26.31 -10.95 6.83
CA MET A 154 -25.63 -10.21 5.74
C MET A 154 -24.39 -9.40 6.15
N ALA A 155 -23.81 -9.62 7.33
CA ALA A 155 -22.90 -8.72 8.05
C ALA A 155 -21.57 -8.31 7.36
N THR A 156 -21.58 -7.72 6.15
CA THR A 156 -20.45 -7.08 5.45
C THR A 156 -20.92 -5.95 4.51
N GLY A 157 -20.13 -4.88 4.36
CA GLY A 157 -20.55 -3.65 3.66
C GLY A 157 -20.75 -3.78 2.14
N LYS A 158 -20.12 -4.76 1.47
CA LYS A 158 -20.33 -5.05 0.04
C LYS A 158 -21.57 -5.94 -0.23
N ALA A 159 -22.26 -6.38 0.82
CA ALA A 159 -23.43 -7.26 0.72
C ALA A 159 -24.71 -6.52 0.29
N ALA A 160 -24.83 -5.20 0.52
CA ALA A 160 -26.06 -4.44 0.24
C ALA A 160 -26.44 -4.43 -1.24
N LYS A 161 -25.45 -4.23 -2.14
CA LYS A 161 -25.67 -4.25 -3.58
C LYS A 161 -26.12 -5.64 -4.03
N ALA A 162 -25.43 -6.69 -3.58
CA ALA A 162 -25.78 -8.07 -3.89
C ALA A 162 -27.17 -8.47 -3.37
N LEU A 163 -27.56 -7.99 -2.18
CA LEU A 163 -28.89 -8.21 -1.58
C LEU A 163 -29.99 -7.70 -2.50
N VAL A 164 -29.90 -6.44 -2.92
CA VAL A 164 -30.93 -5.79 -3.76
C VAL A 164 -30.88 -6.32 -5.19
N SER A 165 -29.70 -6.72 -5.69
CA SER A 165 -29.60 -7.40 -6.99
C SER A 165 -30.29 -8.77 -6.99
N LYS A 166 -30.17 -9.56 -5.91
CA LYS A 166 -30.88 -10.85 -5.77
C LYS A 166 -32.36 -10.68 -5.45
N HIS A 167 -32.72 -9.64 -4.69
CA HIS A 167 -34.09 -9.35 -4.27
C HIS A 167 -34.49 -7.90 -4.64
N PRO A 168 -34.88 -7.67 -5.91
CA PRO A 168 -35.30 -6.34 -6.37
C PRO A 168 -36.47 -5.74 -5.59
N CYS A 169 -37.31 -6.58 -4.97
CA CYS A 169 -38.41 -6.13 -4.12
C CYS A 169 -37.97 -5.28 -2.92
N LEU A 170 -36.69 -5.36 -2.51
CA LEU A 170 -36.10 -4.61 -1.40
C LEU A 170 -35.57 -3.22 -1.80
N LYS A 171 -35.70 -2.82 -3.07
CA LYS A 171 -35.20 -1.55 -3.57
C LYS A 171 -35.90 -0.37 -2.87
N GLU A 172 -35.13 0.61 -2.40
CA GLU A 172 -35.68 1.81 -1.77
C GLU A 172 -36.09 2.84 -2.83
N ASN A 173 -37.33 3.34 -2.73
CA ASN A 173 -37.84 4.37 -3.63
C ASN A 173 -37.19 5.73 -3.31
N GLY A 174 -36.64 6.40 -4.33
CA GLY A 174 -36.04 7.73 -4.20
C GLY A 174 -34.51 7.76 -4.02
N SER A 175 -33.83 6.60 -4.04
CA SER A 175 -32.37 6.51 -4.05
C SER A 175 -31.86 6.22 -5.47
N GLU A 176 -30.84 6.96 -5.93
CA GLU A 176 -30.21 6.78 -7.26
C GLU A 176 -29.67 5.36 -7.47
N THR A 177 -29.19 4.71 -6.40
CA THR A 177 -28.66 3.33 -6.44
C THR A 177 -29.65 2.28 -5.92
N GLY A 178 -30.63 2.68 -5.09
CA GLY A 178 -31.69 1.80 -4.58
C GLY A 178 -31.29 0.88 -3.40
N PHE A 179 -30.02 0.92 -2.94
CA PHE A 179 -29.50 0.07 -1.84
C PHE A 179 -28.80 0.84 -0.70
N GLU A 180 -28.76 2.18 -0.72
CA GLU A 180 -28.01 2.95 0.29
C GLU A 180 -28.57 2.79 1.72
N GLY A 181 -29.89 2.69 1.92
CA GLY A 181 -30.44 2.47 3.27
C GLY A 181 -30.12 1.07 3.82
N TRP A 182 -29.97 0.07 2.95
CA TRP A 182 -29.47 -1.26 3.32
C TRP A 182 -28.00 -1.22 3.72
N LYS A 183 -27.17 -0.51 2.96
CA LYS A 183 -25.75 -0.27 3.29
C LYS A 183 -25.60 0.41 4.65
N ASN A 184 -26.38 1.46 4.92
CA ASN A 184 -26.38 2.13 6.23
C ASN A 184 -26.82 1.19 7.35
N SER A 185 -27.90 0.43 7.14
CA SER A 185 -28.42 -0.54 8.13
C SER A 185 -27.37 -1.62 8.48
N LEU A 186 -26.67 -2.15 7.47
CA LEU A 186 -25.59 -3.12 7.66
C LEU A 186 -24.37 -2.50 8.37
N HIS A 187 -24.02 -1.27 8.02
CA HIS A 187 -22.95 -0.54 8.70
C HIS A 187 -23.24 -0.36 10.20
N PHE A 188 -24.46 0.06 10.56
CA PHE A 188 -24.87 0.16 11.97
C PHE A 188 -24.88 -1.20 12.68
N LYS A 189 -25.38 -2.26 12.01
CA LYS A 189 -25.38 -3.62 12.55
C LYS A 189 -23.96 -4.10 12.84
N MET A 190 -23.02 -3.86 11.92
CA MET A 190 -21.59 -4.17 12.10
C MET A 190 -20.95 -3.39 13.23
N GLY A 191 -21.27 -2.10 13.38
CA GLY A 191 -20.82 -1.30 14.53
C GLY A 191 -21.28 -1.88 15.87
N ASN A 192 -22.56 -2.27 15.96
CA ASN A 192 -23.13 -2.91 17.15
C ASN A 192 -22.51 -4.28 17.44
N TYR A 193 -22.32 -5.11 16.40
CA TYR A 193 -21.67 -6.41 16.52
C TYR A 193 -20.23 -6.25 17.05
N ARG A 194 -19.47 -5.30 16.50
CA ARG A 194 -18.12 -4.98 16.99
C ARG A 194 -18.11 -4.55 18.45
N THR A 195 -19.09 -3.74 18.86
CA THR A 195 -19.23 -3.32 20.28
C THR A 195 -19.55 -4.52 21.18
N LYS A 196 -20.38 -5.46 20.74
CA LYS A 196 -20.66 -6.70 21.47
C LYS A 196 -19.41 -7.57 21.62
N LEU A 197 -18.66 -7.79 20.53
CA LEU A 197 -17.40 -8.56 20.55
C LEU A 197 -16.35 -7.91 21.45
N SER A 198 -16.27 -6.57 21.43
CA SER A 198 -15.40 -5.82 22.35
C SER A 198 -15.79 -6.02 23.82
N ARG A 199 -17.09 -5.97 24.16
CA ARG A 199 -17.58 -6.26 25.52
C ARG A 199 -17.32 -7.71 25.96
N ALA A 200 -17.28 -8.64 25.02
CA ALA A 200 -16.94 -10.04 25.25
C ALA A 200 -15.42 -10.29 25.38
N GLY A 201 -14.59 -9.24 25.27
CA GLY A 201 -13.14 -9.35 25.50
C GLY A 201 -12.31 -9.82 24.31
N ILE A 202 -12.88 -9.85 23.09
CA ILE A 202 -12.15 -10.24 21.88
C ILE A 202 -11.17 -9.12 21.51
N LYS A 203 -9.87 -9.44 21.61
CA LYS A 203 -8.76 -8.46 21.50
C LYS A 203 -8.72 -7.75 20.15
N ASP A 204 -9.08 -8.45 19.07
CA ASP A 204 -9.09 -7.92 17.70
C ASP A 204 -10.11 -6.79 17.47
N VAL A 205 -11.12 -6.68 18.35
CA VAL A 205 -12.18 -5.68 18.27
C VAL A 205 -12.10 -4.67 19.43
N ALA A 206 -11.22 -4.90 20.40
CA ALA A 206 -11.03 -4.06 21.59
C ALA A 206 -10.19 -2.79 21.34
N VAL A 207 -9.56 -2.69 20.16
CA VAL A 207 -8.79 -1.50 19.77
C VAL A 207 -9.78 -0.33 19.62
N ASN A 208 -9.79 0.58 20.60
CA ASN A 208 -10.57 1.83 20.70
C ASN A 208 -11.85 1.86 21.58
N ALA A 209 -12.11 0.87 22.43
CA ALA A 209 -13.34 0.83 23.25
C ALA A 209 -13.45 1.93 24.34
N GLY A 210 -12.39 2.68 24.63
CA GLY A 210 -12.32 3.62 25.76
C GLY A 210 -12.29 5.11 25.39
N LYS A 211 -13.15 5.59 24.48
CA LYS A 211 -13.19 7.01 24.09
C LYS A 211 -14.03 7.85 25.05
N ARG A 212 -13.46 8.96 25.54
CA ARG A 212 -14.21 10.07 26.15
C ARG A 212 -15.33 10.52 25.22
N SER A 213 -16.55 10.62 25.74
CA SER A 213 -17.72 11.09 24.98
C SER A 213 -18.59 11.99 25.84
N ARG A 214 -19.58 12.66 25.24
CA ARG A 214 -20.54 13.50 25.96
C ARG A 214 -21.32 12.74 27.06
N THR A 215 -21.45 11.42 26.90
CA THR A 215 -22.10 10.51 27.86
C THR A 215 -21.12 9.71 28.71
N ASN A 216 -19.81 9.81 28.45
CA ASN A 216 -18.74 9.22 29.26
C ASN A 216 -17.58 10.22 29.43
N PRO A 217 -17.79 11.28 30.24
CA PRO A 217 -16.85 12.40 30.39
C PRO A 217 -15.61 12.05 31.24
N GLU A 218 -15.67 10.99 32.03
CA GLU A 218 -14.55 10.43 32.81
C GLU A 218 -13.67 9.50 31.96
N GLY A 219 -14.09 9.15 30.74
CA GLY A 219 -13.33 8.29 29.83
C GLY A 219 -12.02 8.93 29.35
N ALA A 220 -11.02 8.10 29.08
CA ALA A 220 -9.73 8.55 28.55
C ALA A 220 -9.90 9.28 27.21
N SER A 221 -9.16 10.38 26.99
CA SER A 221 -9.13 11.12 25.72
C SER A 221 -8.79 10.17 24.56
N SER A 222 -9.29 10.45 23.35
CA SER A 222 -8.97 9.69 22.13
C SER A 222 -7.46 9.62 21.82
N ARG A 223 -6.64 10.45 22.48
CA ARG A 223 -5.17 10.45 22.40
C ARG A 223 -4.46 10.04 23.70
N ALA A 224 -5.18 9.81 24.80
CA ALA A 224 -4.58 9.50 26.10
C ALA A 224 -4.02 8.06 26.19
N ASN A 225 -4.53 7.15 25.37
CA ASN A 225 -4.09 5.75 25.28
C ASN A 225 -3.38 5.42 23.96
N ILE A 226 -2.88 6.42 23.23
CA ILE A 226 -1.82 6.14 22.26
C ILE A 226 -0.59 5.87 23.11
N LYS A 227 -0.46 4.60 23.53
CA LYS A 227 0.78 4.11 24.09
C LYS A 227 1.85 4.43 23.06
N ARG A 228 2.95 5.03 23.53
CA ARG A 228 4.22 4.87 22.82
C ARG A 228 4.31 3.40 22.41
N PRO A 229 4.73 3.05 21.18
CA PRO A 229 5.03 1.67 20.84
C PRO A 229 5.83 1.09 22.01
N LYS A 230 5.37 -0.03 22.58
CA LYS A 230 6.25 -0.77 23.48
C LYS A 230 7.42 -1.19 22.60
N ARG A 231 8.64 -1.01 23.10
CA ARG A 231 9.97 -1.29 22.50
C ARG A 231 10.17 -2.64 21.78
N GLY A 232 9.13 -3.45 21.56
CA GLY A 232 9.18 -4.75 20.89
C GLY A 232 8.37 -4.88 19.59
N GLU A 233 7.67 -3.83 19.11
CA GLU A 233 6.95 -3.89 17.82
C GLU A 233 7.80 -3.41 16.62
N VAL A 234 8.99 -2.86 16.86
CA VAL A 234 9.92 -2.39 15.82
C VAL A 234 10.66 -3.55 15.14
N SER A 235 10.69 -4.73 15.77
CA SER A 235 11.55 -5.84 15.35
C SER A 235 11.15 -6.55 14.06
N PHE A 236 9.96 -6.31 13.48
CA PHE A 236 9.59 -6.93 12.20
C PHE A 236 8.48 -6.13 11.48
N LEU A 237 8.86 -5.13 10.67
CA LEU A 237 7.94 -4.40 9.77
C LEU A 237 8.26 -4.48 8.25
N PRO A 238 8.86 -5.55 7.70
CA PRO A 238 9.15 -5.60 6.26
C PRO A 238 7.88 -5.59 5.38
N ASN A 239 6.71 -5.94 5.95
CA ASN A 239 5.42 -6.02 5.25
C ASN A 239 4.35 -5.07 5.81
N TYR A 240 4.73 -4.01 6.52
CA TYR A 240 3.74 -3.09 7.06
C TYR A 240 3.01 -2.37 5.91
N PRO A 241 1.67 -2.38 5.85
CA PRO A 241 0.94 -1.86 4.71
C PRO A 241 0.79 -0.33 4.83
N VAL A 242 1.94 0.37 4.79
CA VAL A 242 2.09 1.81 5.04
C VAL A 242 1.07 2.63 4.28
N TYR A 243 0.91 2.36 2.99
CA TYR A 243 0.00 3.12 2.13
C TYR A 243 -1.47 2.89 2.44
N SER A 244 -1.89 1.68 2.81
CA SER A 244 -3.28 1.43 3.17
C SER A 244 -3.61 2.00 4.54
N GLU A 245 -2.67 1.94 5.50
CA GLU A 245 -2.84 2.56 6.81
C GLU A 245 -2.89 4.09 6.71
N PHE A 246 -2.03 4.68 5.88
CA PHE A 246 -2.11 6.11 5.61
C PHE A 246 -3.44 6.47 4.94
N ASN A 247 -3.88 5.71 3.94
CA ASN A 247 -5.17 5.95 3.30
C ASN A 247 -6.34 5.81 4.30
N ARG A 248 -6.28 4.84 5.22
CA ARG A 248 -7.26 4.70 6.31
C ARG A 248 -7.30 5.93 7.24
N ILE A 249 -6.15 6.54 7.53
CA ILE A 249 -6.03 7.67 8.46
C ILE A 249 -6.37 9.01 7.78
N ALA A 250 -5.82 9.24 6.59
CA ALA A 250 -5.85 10.51 5.88
C ALA A 250 -6.84 10.55 4.70
N ASN A 251 -7.43 9.41 4.33
CA ASN A 251 -8.30 9.24 3.16
C ASN A 251 -7.66 9.73 1.85
N GLN A 252 -6.37 9.47 1.68
CA GLN A 252 -5.59 9.84 0.51
C GLN A 252 -4.63 8.73 0.08
N ASN A 253 -4.36 8.65 -1.23
CA ASN A 253 -3.29 7.82 -1.76
C ASN A 253 -1.95 8.55 -1.58
N LEU A 254 -1.15 8.13 -0.60
CA LEU A 254 0.07 8.84 -0.20
C LEU A 254 1.08 9.03 -1.34
N PRO A 255 1.55 7.98 -2.04
CA PRO A 255 2.51 8.16 -3.14
C PRO A 255 1.98 9.10 -4.22
N TYR A 256 0.73 8.90 -4.67
CA TYR A 256 0.15 9.70 -5.73
C TYR A 256 0.01 11.17 -5.32
N SER A 257 -0.61 11.45 -4.17
CA SER A 257 -0.79 12.82 -3.68
C SER A 257 0.54 13.53 -3.46
N PHE A 258 1.52 12.83 -2.87
CA PHE A 258 2.84 13.39 -2.60
C PHE A 258 3.58 13.74 -3.90
N PHE A 259 3.71 12.78 -4.83
CA PHE A 259 4.47 12.99 -6.05
C PHE A 259 3.81 14.01 -6.99
N ALA A 260 2.48 14.00 -7.09
CA ALA A 260 1.77 15.02 -7.86
C ALA A 260 1.96 16.42 -7.28
N ALA A 261 1.93 16.56 -5.95
CA ALA A 261 2.12 17.86 -5.29
C ALA A 261 3.55 18.37 -5.41
N ILE A 262 4.56 17.52 -5.18
CA ILE A 262 5.97 17.94 -5.32
C ILE A 262 6.31 18.27 -6.77
N ASP A 263 5.81 17.51 -7.75
CA ASP A 263 6.02 17.80 -9.17
C ASP A 263 5.46 19.18 -9.55
N LYS A 264 4.30 19.53 -8.98
CA LYS A 264 3.69 20.85 -9.17
C LYS A 264 4.54 21.98 -8.54
N CYS A 265 5.06 21.79 -7.32
CA CYS A 265 5.80 22.82 -6.60
C CYS A 265 7.28 22.94 -7.02
N THR A 266 7.84 21.89 -7.62
CA THR A 266 9.28 21.79 -7.96
C THR A 266 9.80 23.00 -8.75
N PRO A 267 9.17 23.47 -9.84
CA PRO A 267 9.70 24.60 -10.62
C PRO A 267 9.81 25.89 -9.81
N GLN A 268 8.82 26.18 -8.97
CA GLN A 268 8.81 27.39 -8.14
C GLN A 268 9.80 27.28 -6.98
N LEU A 269 9.90 26.11 -6.33
CA LEU A 269 10.91 25.86 -5.29
C LEU A 269 12.32 26.09 -5.82
N LEU A 270 12.66 25.49 -6.96
CA LEU A 270 13.98 25.68 -7.59
C LEU A 270 14.24 27.14 -7.96
N LYS A 271 13.21 27.87 -8.44
CA LYS A 271 13.32 29.31 -8.72
C LYS A 271 13.60 30.11 -7.44
N LEU A 272 12.94 29.79 -6.33
CA LEU A 272 13.18 30.44 -5.02
C LEU A 272 14.58 30.16 -4.50
N TYR A 273 15.06 28.92 -4.64
CA TYR A 273 16.41 28.52 -4.25
C TYR A 273 17.47 29.30 -5.04
N LYS A 274 17.27 29.46 -6.36
CA LYS A 274 18.18 30.24 -7.22
C LYS A 274 18.21 31.74 -6.87
N LYS A 275 17.13 32.32 -6.33
CA LYS A 275 17.06 33.74 -5.95
C LYS A 275 17.83 34.07 -4.67
N ARG A 276 18.00 33.10 -3.76
CA ARG A 276 18.56 33.33 -2.43
C ARG A 276 19.95 32.70 -2.33
N ARG A 277 20.99 33.37 -2.84
CA ARG A 277 22.37 32.86 -2.87
C ARG A 277 23.31 33.65 -1.95
N THR A 278 23.11 33.60 -0.64
CA THR A 278 23.97 34.37 0.27
C THR A 278 24.37 33.57 1.51
N GLY A 279 25.65 33.66 1.88
CA GLY A 279 26.27 32.97 3.00
C GLY A 279 26.36 31.45 2.81
N ASN A 280 26.63 30.73 3.91
CA ASN A 280 26.76 29.26 3.94
C ASN A 280 25.54 28.52 3.34
N PHE A 281 24.33 29.08 3.45
CA PHE A 281 23.15 28.56 2.76
C PHE A 281 23.29 28.61 1.23
N GLY A 282 23.78 29.73 0.69
CA GLY A 282 23.98 29.91 -0.75
C GLY A 282 24.99 28.93 -1.32
N GLU A 283 26.11 28.71 -0.62
CA GLU A 283 27.15 27.76 -1.03
C GLU A 283 26.63 26.33 -1.10
N LYS A 284 25.97 25.84 -0.04
CA LYS A 284 25.37 24.49 -0.02
C LYS A 284 24.27 24.32 -1.06
N MET A 285 23.46 25.36 -1.27
CA MET A 285 22.39 25.34 -2.27
C MET A 285 22.96 25.34 -3.70
N GLU A 286 24.05 26.07 -3.94
CA GLU A 286 24.71 26.10 -5.25
C GLU A 286 25.35 24.75 -5.58
N GLN A 287 26.01 24.09 -4.62
CA GLN A 287 26.50 22.72 -4.78
C GLN A 287 25.37 21.73 -5.13
N LEU A 288 24.22 21.83 -4.44
CA LEU A 288 23.04 21.00 -4.73
C LEU A 288 22.48 21.27 -6.15
N LEU A 289 22.37 22.53 -6.54
CA LEU A 289 21.80 22.90 -7.85
C LEU A 289 22.75 22.59 -9.02
N MET A 290 24.08 22.65 -8.81
CA MET A 290 25.08 22.30 -9.82
C MET A 290 25.03 20.81 -10.16
N GLY A 291 24.92 19.93 -9.16
CA GLY A 291 24.73 18.48 -9.39
C GLY A 291 23.41 18.13 -10.07
N TYR A 292 22.40 18.99 -9.98
CA TYR A 292 21.12 18.84 -10.68
C TYR A 292 21.16 19.31 -12.14
N GLU A 293 21.87 20.41 -12.44
CA GLU A 293 21.95 20.95 -13.82
C GLU A 293 22.60 19.97 -14.81
N GLU A 294 23.42 19.03 -14.32
CA GLU A 294 24.01 17.94 -15.11
C GLU A 294 23.03 16.79 -15.43
N GLN A 295 21.95 16.62 -14.65
CA GLN A 295 20.95 15.56 -14.85
C GLN A 295 19.52 16.05 -14.64
N VAL A 296 18.83 16.42 -15.73
CA VAL A 296 17.45 16.96 -15.77
C VAL A 296 16.41 16.10 -15.03
N LYS A 297 16.67 14.79 -14.83
CA LYS A 297 15.76 13.83 -14.17
C LYS A 297 15.69 13.97 -12.63
N LEU A 298 16.58 14.74 -12.00
CA LEU A 298 16.72 14.80 -10.52
C LEU A 298 15.98 15.96 -9.85
N SER A 299 15.05 16.61 -10.54
CA SER A 299 14.41 17.86 -10.10
C SER A 299 13.65 17.74 -8.78
N ARG A 300 12.96 16.60 -8.58
CA ARG A 300 12.26 16.28 -7.32
C ARG A 300 13.22 16.16 -6.14
N ILE A 301 14.36 15.50 -6.35
CA ILE A 301 15.36 15.27 -5.30
C ILE A 301 15.95 16.61 -4.89
N ALA A 302 16.33 17.44 -5.86
CA ALA A 302 16.84 18.78 -5.61
C ALA A 302 15.82 19.67 -4.88
N ALA A 303 14.54 19.61 -5.27
CA ALA A 303 13.47 20.35 -4.60
C ALA A 303 13.29 19.90 -3.14
N LEU A 304 13.29 18.58 -2.87
CA LEU A 304 13.11 18.05 -1.52
C LEU A 304 14.35 18.26 -0.63
N ALA A 305 15.55 18.05 -1.15
CA ALA A 305 16.81 18.24 -0.42
C ALA A 305 17.12 19.72 -0.14
N GLY A 306 16.68 20.62 -1.02
CA GLY A 306 16.84 22.07 -0.84
C GLY A 306 15.88 22.66 0.21
N LEU A 307 14.78 21.98 0.53
CA LEU A 307 13.74 22.51 1.41
C LEU A 307 14.22 22.69 2.87
N PRO A 308 14.86 21.70 3.54
CA PRO A 308 15.44 21.90 4.86
C PRO A 308 16.45 23.05 4.92
N LEU A 309 17.30 23.15 3.89
CA LEU A 309 18.26 24.26 3.77
C LEU A 309 17.53 25.61 3.72
N TYR A 310 16.46 25.71 2.93
CA TYR A 310 15.67 26.93 2.78
C TYR A 310 14.98 27.34 4.09
N LEU A 311 14.47 26.36 4.84
CA LEU A 311 13.86 26.56 6.16
C LEU A 311 14.88 26.86 7.26
N LYS A 312 16.18 26.66 6.98
CA LYS A 312 17.31 26.73 7.92
C LYS A 312 17.19 25.66 9.02
N GLU A 313 16.79 24.46 8.62
CA GLU A 313 16.65 23.29 9.49
C GLU A 313 17.86 22.36 9.35
N ASP A 314 18.24 21.74 10.47
CA ASP A 314 19.33 20.77 10.52
C ASP A 314 18.76 19.37 10.23
N PHE A 315 19.15 18.81 9.09
CA PHE A 315 18.73 17.48 8.66
C PHE A 315 19.82 16.42 8.86
N SER A 316 21.00 16.77 9.38
CA SER A 316 22.16 15.86 9.47
C SER A 316 21.91 14.59 10.30
N GLU A 317 21.02 14.66 11.29
CA GLU A 317 20.64 13.50 12.11
C GLU A 317 19.57 12.62 11.44
N ILE A 318 18.85 13.15 10.45
CA ILE A 318 17.71 12.47 9.82
C ILE A 318 18.07 11.99 8.42
N PHE A 319 18.82 12.75 7.63
CA PHE A 319 19.31 12.32 6.32
C PHE A 319 20.81 12.06 6.44
N LYS A 320 21.16 10.78 6.52
CA LYS A 320 22.53 10.30 6.65
C LYS A 320 22.95 9.60 5.37
N THR A 321 24.25 9.62 5.12
CA THR A 321 24.89 8.85 4.04
C THR A 321 25.96 7.96 4.67
N CYS A 322 26.11 6.74 4.16
CA CYS A 322 27.10 5.81 4.70
C CYS A 322 27.80 5.02 3.58
N LYS A 323 29.09 4.72 3.80
CA LYS A 323 29.88 3.75 3.01
C LYS A 323 29.83 2.34 3.59
N VAL A 324 29.53 2.22 4.89
CA VAL A 324 29.45 0.97 5.64
C VAL A 324 28.22 1.09 6.54
N PHE A 325 27.41 0.03 6.66
CA PHE A 325 26.15 0.04 7.41
C PHE A 325 26.33 0.58 8.84
N PHE A 326 25.64 1.68 9.17
CA PHE A 326 25.56 2.21 10.54
C PHE A 326 24.10 2.25 10.99
N GLN A 327 23.84 1.74 12.19
CA GLN A 327 22.52 1.70 12.81
C GLN A 327 22.49 2.62 14.02
N GLU A 328 22.13 3.89 13.80
CA GLU A 328 21.93 4.83 14.89
C GLU A 328 20.98 5.96 14.47
N GLY A 329 19.90 6.17 15.20
CA GLY A 329 18.91 7.21 14.97
C GLY A 329 17.51 6.81 15.41
N ALA A 330 16.83 7.71 16.13
CA ALA A 330 15.43 7.54 16.51
C ALA A 330 14.49 7.51 15.29
N VAL A 331 14.72 8.40 14.31
CA VAL A 331 14.04 8.44 13.01
C VAL A 331 15.03 8.98 11.97
N ALA A 332 15.46 8.15 11.02
CA ALA A 332 16.42 8.53 10.00
C ALA A 332 16.23 7.80 8.65
N LEU A 333 16.73 8.39 7.59
CA LEU A 333 16.99 7.81 6.28
C LEU A 333 18.49 7.71 6.10
N VAL A 334 18.99 6.51 5.87
CA VAL A 334 20.41 6.25 5.64
C VAL A 334 20.58 5.75 4.21
N ALA A 335 21.22 6.56 3.38
CA ALA A 335 21.48 6.22 1.99
C ALA A 335 22.89 5.64 1.80
N GLU A 336 22.98 4.51 1.14
CA GLU A 336 24.25 3.88 0.77
C GLU A 336 24.75 4.44 -0.56
N VAL A 337 25.96 5.00 -0.55
CA VAL A 337 26.54 5.75 -1.69
C VAL A 337 28.04 5.45 -1.83
N ASP A 338 28.52 5.29 -3.07
CA ASP A 338 29.95 5.09 -3.35
C ASP A 338 30.77 6.38 -3.21
N LYS A 339 30.13 7.52 -3.48
CA LYS A 339 30.78 8.83 -3.57
C LYS A 339 30.99 9.44 -2.18
N GLU A 340 32.17 10.01 -1.97
CA GLU A 340 32.63 10.57 -0.69
C GLU A 340 32.00 11.94 -0.38
N GLU A 341 31.62 12.69 -1.41
CA GLU A 341 30.89 13.95 -1.29
C GLU A 341 29.49 13.82 -1.87
N VAL A 342 28.48 13.96 -1.02
CA VAL A 342 27.08 13.98 -1.40
C VAL A 342 26.57 15.42 -1.31
N PRO A 343 26.16 16.05 -2.43
CA PRO A 343 25.68 17.42 -2.42
C PRO A 343 24.56 17.61 -1.40
N ALA A 344 24.79 18.50 -0.42
CA ALA A 344 23.86 18.77 0.67
C ALA A 344 23.38 17.53 1.45
N GLY A 345 24.14 16.43 1.49
CA GLY A 345 23.82 15.23 2.29
C GLY A 345 22.67 14.37 1.77
N VAL A 346 22.08 14.68 0.60
CA VAL A 346 21.06 13.85 -0.05
C VAL A 346 21.59 13.34 -1.39
N PRO A 347 21.77 12.02 -1.55
CA PRO A 347 22.34 11.45 -2.77
C PRO A 347 21.35 11.42 -3.92
N PHE A 348 21.85 11.76 -5.10
CA PHE A 348 21.12 11.72 -6.36
C PHE A 348 21.03 10.31 -6.96
N GLU A 349 22.01 9.46 -6.64
CA GLU A 349 22.08 8.04 -7.00
C GLU A 349 22.42 7.25 -5.73
N THR A 350 21.68 6.18 -5.45
CA THR A 350 21.84 5.34 -4.24
C THR A 350 21.74 3.87 -4.60
N HIS A 351 22.53 3.02 -3.94
CA HIS A 351 22.35 1.56 -4.03
C HIS A 351 21.02 1.16 -3.39
N HIS A 352 20.86 1.57 -2.13
CA HIS A 352 19.61 1.50 -1.41
C HIS A 352 19.58 2.58 -0.32
N VAL A 353 18.39 2.85 0.19
CA VAL A 353 18.12 3.77 1.29
C VAL A 353 17.35 3.00 2.35
N SER A 354 17.97 2.90 3.52
CA SER A 354 17.42 2.26 4.71
C SER A 354 16.63 3.27 5.55
N ILE A 355 15.42 2.92 5.94
CA ILE A 355 14.59 3.68 6.88
C ILE A 355 14.88 3.14 8.27
N ILE A 356 15.41 3.99 9.14
CA ILE A 356 15.74 3.65 10.52
C ILE A 356 14.70 4.25 11.46
N LEU A 357 14.12 3.40 12.30
CA LEU A 357 13.29 3.79 13.45
C LEU A 357 13.86 3.12 14.70
N GLU A 358 14.10 3.89 15.76
CA GLU A 358 14.66 3.39 17.03
C GLU A 358 15.91 2.50 16.84
N ASP A 359 16.89 3.00 16.08
CA ASP A 359 18.15 2.31 15.80
C ASP A 359 18.00 0.98 15.02
N GLN A 360 16.84 0.72 14.43
CA GLN A 360 16.55 -0.48 13.63
C GLN A 360 16.15 -0.12 12.20
N VAL A 361 16.64 -0.89 11.23
CA VAL A 361 16.23 -0.76 9.83
C VAL A 361 14.87 -1.44 9.67
N VAL A 362 13.84 -0.65 9.39
CA VAL A 362 12.47 -1.15 9.28
C VAL A 362 12.07 -1.47 7.85
N MET A 363 12.62 -0.75 6.88
CA MET A 363 12.36 -0.91 5.44
C MET A 363 13.54 -0.37 4.63
N SER A 364 13.73 -0.87 3.41
CA SER A 364 14.75 -0.39 2.47
C SER A 364 14.15 -0.17 1.09
N HIS A 365 14.55 0.89 0.41
CA HIS A 365 14.09 1.20 -0.94
C HIS A 365 15.23 1.75 -1.82
N LYS A 366 15.11 1.65 -3.15
CA LYS A 366 16.17 2.07 -4.08
C LYS A 366 16.33 3.58 -4.23
N SER A 367 15.33 4.35 -3.81
CA SER A 367 15.20 5.77 -4.14
C SER A 367 14.92 6.57 -2.87
N TRP A 368 15.66 7.66 -2.69
CA TRP A 368 15.54 8.53 -1.53
C TRP A 368 14.15 9.20 -1.43
N PRO A 369 13.56 9.76 -2.50
CA PRO A 369 12.19 10.29 -2.44
C PRO A 369 11.15 9.26 -2.02
N ASP A 370 11.24 8.04 -2.54
CA ASP A 370 10.30 6.97 -2.18
C ASP A 370 10.45 6.58 -0.71
N SER A 371 11.69 6.50 -0.22
CA SER A 371 11.99 6.22 1.19
C SER A 371 11.46 7.31 2.11
N LEU A 372 11.56 8.57 1.69
CA LEU A 372 10.98 9.71 2.40
C LEU A 372 9.45 9.60 2.47
N VAL A 373 8.79 9.23 1.37
CA VAL A 373 7.33 9.03 1.33
C VAL A 373 6.91 7.91 2.28
N ILE A 374 7.65 6.80 2.27
CA ILE A 374 7.38 5.67 3.17
C ILE A 374 7.59 6.10 4.63
N LEU A 375 8.68 6.82 4.94
CA LEU A 375 8.93 7.35 6.27
C LEU A 375 7.78 8.27 6.73
N PHE A 376 7.30 9.16 5.88
CA PHE A 376 6.14 10.00 6.18
C PHE A 376 4.90 9.17 6.50
N GLY A 377 4.65 8.12 5.71
CA GLY A 377 3.56 7.17 5.95
C GLY A 377 3.71 6.42 7.27
N LEU A 378 4.91 5.96 7.60
CA LEU A 378 5.23 5.28 8.86
C LEU A 378 5.03 6.20 10.07
N ILE A 379 5.41 7.48 9.97
CA ILE A 379 5.15 8.46 11.03
C ILE A 379 3.66 8.54 11.33
N TYR A 380 2.80 8.56 10.31
CA TYR A 380 1.35 8.56 10.52
C TYR A 380 0.82 7.24 11.05
N ALA A 381 1.27 6.13 10.47
CA ALA A 381 0.74 4.82 10.79
C ALA A 381 1.15 4.33 12.18
N LEU A 382 2.36 4.68 12.63
CA LEU A 382 2.90 4.40 13.96
C LEU A 382 2.66 5.55 14.95
N ASN A 383 2.00 6.63 14.51
CA ASN A 383 1.74 7.85 15.29
C ASN A 383 3.02 8.39 15.98
N LEU A 384 4.10 8.51 15.20
CA LEU A 384 5.36 9.10 15.65
C LEU A 384 5.26 10.62 15.67
N SER A 385 6.09 11.25 16.50
CA SER A 385 6.28 12.71 16.43
C SER A 385 7.27 13.05 15.31
N TYR A 386 7.10 14.20 14.66
CA TYR A 386 8.10 14.67 13.71
C TYR A 386 9.44 14.92 14.42
N PRO A 387 10.58 14.59 13.78
CA PRO A 387 11.89 14.96 14.29
C PRO A 387 11.95 16.47 14.55
N GLU A 388 12.32 16.88 15.77
CA GLU A 388 12.25 18.28 16.19
C GLU A 388 13.06 19.20 15.27
N LYS A 389 14.24 18.74 14.85
CA LYS A 389 15.16 19.46 13.96
C LYS A 389 14.64 19.66 12.53
N LEU A 390 13.69 18.83 12.08
CA LEU A 390 13.03 18.89 10.77
C LEU A 390 11.51 19.12 10.85
N SER A 391 11.04 19.68 11.96
CA SER A 391 9.60 19.83 12.18
C SER A 391 8.92 20.67 11.09
N GLY A 392 9.57 21.73 10.59
CA GLY A 392 9.06 22.57 9.52
C GLY A 392 9.02 21.87 8.16
N PHE A 393 10.01 21.05 7.85
CA PHE A 393 10.04 20.20 6.65
C PHE A 393 8.86 19.22 6.62
N PHE A 394 8.61 18.49 7.71
CA PHE A 394 7.47 17.57 7.78
C PHE A 394 6.12 18.31 7.84
N GLU A 395 6.06 19.47 8.50
CA GLU A 395 4.88 20.35 8.46
C GLU A 395 4.59 20.87 7.04
N PHE A 396 5.63 21.17 6.25
CA PHE A 396 5.46 21.55 4.84
C PHE A 396 4.83 20.42 4.03
N ILE A 397 5.34 19.19 4.16
CA ILE A 397 4.77 18.02 3.46
C ILE A 397 3.30 17.82 3.87
N GLN A 398 3.01 17.86 5.17
CA GLN A 398 1.67 17.67 5.70
C GLN A 398 0.68 18.71 5.17
N VAL A 399 1.02 20.00 5.27
CA VAL A 399 0.06 21.09 5.09
C VAL A 399 0.08 21.63 3.66
N VAL A 400 1.26 21.80 3.07
CA VAL A 400 1.41 22.41 1.75
C VAL A 400 1.25 21.36 0.65
N LEU A 401 1.94 20.22 0.75
CA LEU A 401 1.87 19.18 -0.28
C LEU A 401 0.58 18.36 -0.18
N LEU A 402 0.28 17.82 1.00
CA LEU A 402 -0.81 16.85 1.19
C LEU A 402 -2.13 17.47 1.70
N LYS A 403 -2.11 18.74 2.10
CA LYS A 403 -3.30 19.48 2.57
C LYS A 403 -4.10 18.74 3.66
N LEU A 404 -3.39 18.14 4.61
CA LEU A 404 -3.97 17.31 5.67
C LEU A 404 -4.47 18.10 6.88
N ASP A 405 -4.24 19.41 6.92
CA ASP A 405 -4.67 20.27 8.02
C ASP A 405 -6.12 20.73 7.86
N ASP A 406 -6.84 20.84 8.98
CA ASP A 406 -8.25 21.28 9.00
C ASP A 406 -8.39 22.82 8.96
N GLY A 407 -7.29 23.53 8.68
CA GLY A 407 -7.21 24.98 8.60
C GLY A 407 -7.26 25.68 9.96
N ARG A 408 -7.27 24.94 11.07
CA ARG A 408 -7.31 25.51 12.42
C ARG A 408 -5.92 25.77 12.98
N LYS A 409 -4.88 25.10 12.47
CA LYS A 409 -3.50 25.30 12.91
C LYS A 409 -2.89 26.44 12.09
N GLN A 410 -2.52 27.53 12.77
CA GLN A 410 -1.72 28.58 12.12
C GLN A 410 -0.34 28.01 11.78
N LEU A 411 0.03 28.06 10.50
CA LEU A 411 1.38 27.72 10.06
C LEU A 411 2.40 28.70 10.65
N LYS A 412 3.61 28.20 10.93
CA LYS A 412 4.73 29.07 11.28
C LYS A 412 4.90 30.13 10.18
N PRO A 413 5.20 31.41 10.51
CA PRO A 413 5.24 32.50 9.53
C PRO A 413 6.10 32.22 8.30
N LYS A 414 7.23 31.53 8.46
CA LYS A 414 8.11 31.12 7.36
C LYS A 414 7.44 30.13 6.40
N LEU A 415 6.72 29.14 6.92
CA LEU A 415 5.99 28.15 6.11
C LEU A 415 4.80 28.79 5.41
N GLN A 416 4.11 29.72 6.08
CA GLN A 416 3.02 30.47 5.45
C GLN A 416 3.53 31.35 4.30
N ALA A 417 4.66 32.04 4.49
CA ALA A 417 5.28 32.84 3.42
C ALA A 417 5.70 31.94 2.24
N LEU A 418 6.35 30.81 2.52
CA LEU A 418 6.73 29.85 1.48
C LEU A 418 5.50 29.31 0.73
N ARG A 419 4.43 28.94 1.45
CA ARG A 419 3.17 28.50 0.84
C ARG A 419 2.62 29.55 -0.13
N ASN A 420 2.60 30.82 0.28
CA ASN A 420 2.09 31.91 -0.55
C ASN A 420 2.95 32.16 -1.81
N GLU A 421 4.24 31.83 -1.77
CA GLU A 421 5.15 31.91 -2.93
C GLU A 421 5.01 30.71 -3.89
N LEU A 422 4.33 29.63 -3.45
CA LEU A 422 4.10 28.40 -4.20
C LEU A 422 2.67 28.26 -4.76
N GLU A 423 1.76 29.14 -4.35
CA GLU A 423 0.42 29.30 -4.93
C GLU A 423 0.48 30.29 -6.10
#